data_AF-A0A3M1A3N8-F1
#
_entry.id   AF-A0A3M1A3N8-F1
#
_cell.length_a   1.000
_cell.length_b   1.000
_cell.length_c   1.000
_cell.angle_alpha   90.00
_cell.angle_beta   90.00
_cell.angle_gamma   90.00
#
_symmetry.space_group_name_H-M   'P 1'
#
loop_
_entity.id
_entity.type
_entity.pdbx_description
1 polymer ?
#
loop_
_entity_poly.entity_id
_entity_poly.type
_entity_poly.pdbx_seq_one_letter_code
_entity_poly.pdbx_strand_id
1 'polypeptide(L)'
;FLLVTSDRSGFRTDVEEYKAFESTMKKVLAEVRSQLTKLSDQRETRRVKRALNEAIQRIQKALSHHPELVDTGLLPVGEATDAVGEPGEVAPQGEHESDEVTEIEETNGSAQPHEEEETRVADTSESYEKPAPKPRVKQLTTSAVIRKIRVSDFLVTCCLDHFGEDGPECFTQGNIIYINRDHPLYRRESKQKATHTMYLARLLSQEIALMKNPPDARTAFQRQSELLRDAFTES
;
A
#
# COMPACT_ATOMS: atom_id res chain seq x y z
N PHE A 1 14.32 5.14 -47.19
CA PHE A 1 13.73 6.49 -47.06
C PHE A 1 12.26 6.41 -47.47
N LEU A 2 11.36 7.12 -46.79
CA LEU A 2 9.92 7.09 -47.13
C LEU A 2 9.66 7.85 -48.43
N LEU A 3 8.88 7.25 -49.32
CA LEU A 3 8.51 7.86 -50.60
C LEU A 3 7.48 8.96 -50.38
N VAL A 4 7.80 10.16 -50.84
CA VAL A 4 6.92 11.33 -50.78
C VAL A 4 5.95 11.31 -51.97
N THR A 5 4.72 11.77 -51.78
CA THR A 5 3.76 11.95 -52.87
C THR A 5 4.22 13.06 -53.84
N SER A 6 3.78 13.00 -55.10
CA SER A 6 4.23 13.93 -56.15
C SER A 6 3.89 15.39 -55.86
N ASP A 7 2.80 15.63 -55.13
CA ASP A 7 2.36 16.94 -54.63
C ASP A 7 3.11 17.37 -53.35
N ARG A 8 4.05 16.56 -52.85
CA ARG A 8 4.84 16.76 -51.63
C ARG A 8 4.00 16.97 -50.36
N SER A 9 2.72 16.63 -50.40
CA SER A 9 1.78 16.82 -49.30
C SER A 9 1.82 15.67 -48.28
N GLY A 10 2.37 14.52 -48.65
CA GLY A 10 2.39 13.35 -47.78
C GLY A 10 3.37 12.25 -48.20
N PHE A 11 3.24 11.10 -47.54
CA PHE A 11 4.02 9.90 -47.83
C PHE A 11 3.13 8.84 -48.47
N ARG A 12 3.71 8.00 -49.34
CA ARG A 12 3.02 6.84 -49.88
C ARG A 12 2.85 5.80 -48.77
N THR A 13 1.62 5.60 -48.33
CA THR A 13 1.25 4.71 -47.21
C THR A 13 1.25 3.23 -47.58
N ASP A 14 1.07 2.92 -48.86
CA ASP A 14 0.78 1.56 -49.31
C ASP A 14 2.03 0.69 -49.48
N VAL A 15 3.22 1.33 -49.44
CA VAL A 15 4.51 0.70 -49.67
C VAL A 15 5.02 -0.02 -48.42
N GLU A 16 5.73 -1.13 -48.58
CA GLU A 16 6.21 -1.96 -47.48
C GLU A 16 7.10 -1.20 -46.49
N GLU A 17 7.92 -0.26 -46.99
CA GLU A 17 8.81 0.56 -46.16
C GLU A 17 8.01 1.50 -45.23
N TYR A 18 6.87 2.01 -45.69
CA TYR A 18 5.98 2.82 -44.86
C TYR A 18 5.34 1.98 -43.75
N LYS A 19 4.86 0.78 -44.08
CA LYS A 19 4.28 -0.15 -43.08
C LYS A 19 5.31 -0.59 -42.04
N ALA A 20 6.54 -0.87 -42.46
CA ALA A 20 7.65 -1.21 -41.57
C ALA A 20 7.97 -0.03 -40.62
N PHE A 21 8.07 1.18 -41.16
CA PHE A 21 8.26 2.40 -40.38
C PHE A 21 7.11 2.64 -39.39
N GLU A 22 5.87 2.54 -39.85
CA GLU A 22 4.66 2.74 -39.03
C GLU A 22 4.63 1.74 -37.86
N SER A 23 4.97 0.46 -38.10
CA SER A 23 5.03 -0.55 -37.06
C SER A 23 6.09 -0.22 -35.99
N THR A 24 7.26 0.29 -36.42
CA THR A 24 8.35 0.68 -35.54
C THR A 24 7.94 1.91 -34.74
N MET A 25 7.35 2.91 -35.40
CA MET A 25 6.88 4.13 -34.75
C MET A 25 5.76 3.84 -33.75
N LYS A 26 4.84 2.91 -34.04
CA LYS A 26 3.81 2.45 -33.08
C LYS A 26 4.44 1.83 -31.83
N LYS A 27 5.49 1.01 -31.98
CA LYS A 27 6.24 0.44 -30.84
C LYS A 27 6.92 1.53 -30.01
N VAL A 28 7.62 2.47 -30.66
CA VAL A 28 8.26 3.60 -29.97
C VAL A 28 7.23 4.46 -29.24
N LEU A 29 6.10 4.78 -29.87
CA LEU A 29 5.02 5.53 -29.23
C LEU A 29 4.41 4.79 -28.04
N ALA A 30 4.26 3.46 -28.12
CA ALA A 30 3.77 2.65 -27.00
C ALA A 30 4.76 2.66 -25.83
N GLU A 31 6.05 2.58 -26.11
CA GLU A 31 7.10 2.65 -25.09
C GLU A 31 7.16 4.03 -24.43
N VAL A 32 7.17 5.11 -25.22
CA VAL A 32 7.16 6.49 -24.70
C VAL A 32 5.92 6.75 -23.85
N ARG A 33 4.74 6.27 -24.28
CA ARG A 33 3.51 6.36 -23.47
C ARG A 33 3.66 5.64 -22.14
N SER A 34 4.17 4.41 -22.15
CA SER A 34 4.41 3.63 -20.93
C SER A 34 5.38 4.33 -19.97
N GLN A 35 6.48 4.87 -20.49
CA GLN A 35 7.45 5.63 -19.71
C GLN A 35 6.84 6.91 -19.12
N LEU A 36 6.04 7.65 -19.91
CA LEU A 36 5.38 8.87 -19.45
C LEU A 36 4.36 8.58 -18.33
N THR A 37 3.58 7.50 -18.46
CA THR A 37 2.66 7.05 -17.41
C THR A 37 3.42 6.72 -16.12
N LYS A 38 4.49 5.91 -16.20
CA LYS A 38 5.33 5.58 -15.03
C LYS A 38 5.89 6.83 -14.34
N LEU A 39 6.40 7.80 -15.10
CA LEU A 39 6.94 9.04 -14.55
C LEU A 39 5.85 9.90 -13.90
N SER A 40 4.66 9.95 -14.50
CA SER A 40 3.49 10.61 -13.91
C SER A 40 3.11 9.99 -12.57
N ASP A 41 2.99 8.65 -12.54
CA ASP A 41 2.64 7.90 -11.33
C ASP A 41 3.65 8.10 -10.21
N GLN A 42 4.95 8.12 -10.54
CA GLN A 42 6.01 8.41 -9.57
C GLN A 42 5.90 9.83 -9.01
N ARG A 43 5.63 10.82 -9.86
CA ARG A 43 5.47 12.21 -9.43
C ARG A 43 4.26 12.38 -8.52
N GLU A 44 3.15 11.75 -8.87
CA GLU A 44 1.93 11.74 -8.06
C GLU A 44 2.20 11.04 -6.72
N THR A 45 2.79 9.85 -6.74
CA THR A 45 3.14 9.09 -5.55
C THR A 45 4.04 9.89 -4.60
N ARG A 46 5.03 10.65 -5.13
CA ARG A 46 5.86 11.54 -4.32
C ARG A 46 5.06 12.66 -3.66
N ARG A 47 4.10 13.26 -4.37
CA ARG A 47 3.21 14.30 -3.81
C ARG A 47 2.31 13.72 -2.72
N VAL A 48 1.71 12.57 -2.97
CA VAL A 48 0.87 11.83 -2.02
C VAL A 48 1.67 11.48 -0.76
N LYS A 49 2.87 10.89 -0.92
CA LYS A 49 3.77 10.56 0.21
C LYS A 49 4.11 11.78 1.06
N ARG A 50 4.39 12.93 0.44
CA ARG A 50 4.69 14.18 1.17
C ARG A 50 3.50 14.66 1.98
N ALA A 51 2.32 14.76 1.36
CA ALA A 51 1.10 15.19 2.06
C ALA A 51 0.71 14.22 3.17
N LEU A 52 0.81 12.91 2.93
CA LEU A 52 0.53 11.87 3.90
C LEU A 52 1.48 11.93 5.10
N ASN A 53 2.80 12.03 4.84
CA ASN A 53 3.78 12.14 5.93
C ASN A 53 3.53 13.39 6.79
N GLU A 54 3.19 14.50 6.16
CA GLU A 54 2.89 15.74 6.88
C GLU A 54 1.60 15.63 7.71
N ALA A 55 0.56 14.98 7.17
CA ALA A 55 -0.67 14.69 7.91
C ALA A 55 -0.40 13.75 9.11
N ILE A 56 0.37 12.70 8.90
CA ILE A 56 0.77 11.74 9.94
C ILE A 56 1.55 12.43 11.04
N GLN A 57 2.56 13.26 10.70
CA GLN A 57 3.37 13.97 11.69
C GLN A 57 2.51 14.88 12.57
N ARG A 58 1.58 15.63 11.97
CA ARG A 58 0.65 16.48 12.72
C ARG A 58 -0.27 15.68 13.63
N ILE A 59 -0.81 14.57 13.15
CA ILE A 59 -1.66 13.69 13.95
C ILE A 59 -0.87 13.01 15.07
N GLN A 60 0.36 12.56 14.82
CA GLN A 60 1.22 11.97 15.86
C GLN A 60 1.48 12.97 16.98
N LYS A 61 1.77 14.23 16.63
CA LYS A 61 1.92 15.30 17.60
C LYS A 61 0.62 15.49 18.40
N ALA A 62 -0.52 15.61 17.74
CA ALA A 62 -1.81 15.77 18.41
C ALA A 62 -2.15 14.58 19.33
N LEU A 63 -1.90 13.34 18.89
CA LEU A 63 -2.12 12.13 19.69
C LEU A 63 -1.22 12.07 20.92
N SER A 64 -0.02 12.68 20.88
CA SER A 64 0.85 12.75 22.06
C SER A 64 0.27 13.61 23.19
N HIS A 65 -0.61 14.56 22.87
CA HIS A 65 -1.35 15.37 23.84
C HIS A 65 -2.64 14.69 24.32
N HIS A 66 -3.10 13.64 23.62
CA HIS A 66 -4.34 12.92 23.88
C HIS A 66 -4.11 11.41 24.07
N PRO A 67 -3.38 10.99 25.12
CA PRO A 67 -3.11 9.58 25.37
C PRO A 67 -4.39 8.77 25.62
N GLU A 68 -5.48 9.39 26.08
CA GLU A 68 -6.79 8.76 26.23
C GLU A 68 -7.43 8.31 24.90
N LEU A 69 -6.98 8.86 23.76
CA LEU A 69 -7.39 8.45 22.41
C LEU A 69 -6.54 7.30 21.87
N VAL A 70 -5.47 6.94 22.57
CA VAL A 70 -4.50 5.92 22.20
C VAL A 70 -4.69 4.73 23.14
N ASP A 71 -5.38 3.66 22.70
CA ASP A 71 -5.57 2.48 23.56
C ASP A 71 -4.24 1.73 23.70
N THR A 72 -3.75 1.67 24.94
CA THR A 72 -2.58 0.90 25.36
C THR A 72 -2.96 -0.59 25.37
N GLY A 73 -3.06 -1.20 24.18
CA GLY A 73 -3.52 -2.59 24.09
C GLY A 73 -3.33 -3.29 22.75
N LEU A 74 -2.76 -2.64 21.73
CA LEU A 74 -2.50 -3.25 20.43
C LEU A 74 -1.06 -3.79 20.36
N LEU A 75 -0.83 -4.85 21.15
CA LEU A 75 0.28 -5.83 21.11
C LEU A 75 1.68 -5.36 21.53
N PRO A 76 2.44 -6.23 22.25
CA PRO A 76 3.81 -5.94 22.66
C PRO A 76 4.72 -5.83 21.43
N VAL A 77 5.56 -4.80 21.50
CA VAL A 77 6.66 -4.53 20.58
C VAL A 77 7.60 -5.75 20.56
N GLY A 78 7.55 -6.54 19.49
CA GLY A 78 8.77 -7.22 19.04
C GLY A 78 9.72 -6.13 18.56
N GLU A 79 10.91 -6.04 19.16
CA GLU A 79 11.95 -5.08 18.79
C GLU A 79 12.12 -5.06 17.28
N ALA A 80 11.58 -4.01 16.65
CA ALA A 80 11.94 -3.66 15.29
C ALA A 80 13.36 -3.11 15.37
N THR A 81 14.34 -3.96 15.09
CA THR A 81 15.59 -3.49 14.51
C THR A 81 15.23 -2.53 13.38
N ASP A 82 15.74 -1.30 13.47
CA ASP A 82 15.61 -0.27 12.45
C ASP A 82 16.23 -0.74 11.12
N ALA A 83 15.49 -1.57 10.40
CA ALA A 83 15.76 -1.92 9.02
C ALA A 83 14.61 -1.34 8.20
N VAL A 84 14.84 -0.14 7.71
CA VAL A 84 14.07 0.51 6.66
C VAL A 84 13.89 -0.49 5.52
N GLY A 85 12.70 -1.09 5.42
CA GLY A 85 12.32 -1.97 4.32
C GLY A 85 12.08 -1.16 3.05
N GLU A 86 13.15 -0.87 2.31
CA GLU A 86 13.10 -0.60 0.89
C GLU A 86 12.92 -1.92 0.12
N PRO A 87 11.95 -2.02 -0.80
CA PRO A 87 11.87 -3.18 -1.68
C PRO A 87 12.86 -3.02 -2.85
N GLY A 88 13.91 -3.85 -2.84
CA GLY A 88 14.53 -4.47 -4.01
C GLY A 88 15.09 -3.55 -5.09
N GLU A 89 16.31 -3.04 -4.88
CA GLU A 89 17.21 -2.66 -5.97
C GLU A 89 18.43 -3.59 -5.90
N VAL A 90 18.49 -4.56 -6.80
CA VAL A 90 19.63 -5.49 -6.92
C VAL A 90 20.67 -4.79 -7.79
N ALA A 91 21.78 -4.38 -7.19
CA ALA A 91 22.98 -3.96 -7.94
C ALA A 91 24.14 -4.92 -7.63
N PRO A 92 24.98 -5.27 -8.62
CA PRO A 92 25.89 -6.41 -8.53
C PRO A 92 27.31 -6.02 -8.08
N GLN A 93 27.97 -7.01 -7.48
CA GLN A 93 29.42 -7.27 -7.40
C GLN A 93 30.32 -6.38 -6.54
N GLY A 94 31.21 -7.05 -5.81
CA GLY A 94 32.37 -6.47 -5.13
C GLY A 94 32.95 -7.42 -4.09
N GLU A 95 33.73 -8.40 -4.55
CA GLU A 95 34.47 -9.41 -3.79
C GLU A 95 35.47 -8.77 -2.79
N HIS A 96 35.54 -9.30 -1.56
CA HIS A 96 36.81 -9.77 -0.95
C HIS A 96 36.59 -10.52 0.38
N GLU A 97 36.84 -11.82 0.29
CA GLU A 97 37.44 -12.80 1.22
C GLU A 97 37.77 -12.42 2.68
N SER A 98 37.31 -13.28 3.60
CA SER A 98 38.14 -14.26 4.37
C SER A 98 37.20 -15.09 5.25
N ASP A 99 36.92 -16.35 4.90
CA ASP A 99 37.66 -17.59 5.24
C ASP A 99 37.33 -18.14 6.63
N GLU A 100 36.48 -19.19 6.66
CA GLU A 100 36.75 -20.55 7.19
C GLU A 100 35.42 -21.35 7.21
N VAL A 101 35.17 -22.21 6.22
CA VAL A 101 35.30 -23.70 6.25
C VAL A 101 34.30 -24.33 7.23
N THR A 102 33.29 -25.12 6.83
CA THR A 102 33.43 -26.52 6.38
C THR A 102 32.10 -27.08 5.80
N GLU A 103 32.22 -27.82 4.69
CA GLU A 103 31.49 -29.05 4.26
C GLU A 103 29.96 -29.16 4.50
N ILE A 104 29.10 -28.99 3.48
CA ILE A 104 28.61 -30.00 2.50
C ILE A 104 28.16 -31.33 3.14
N GLU A 105 26.84 -31.58 3.15
CA GLU A 105 26.25 -32.81 2.59
C GLU A 105 24.74 -32.66 2.41
N GLU A 106 24.32 -32.53 1.14
CA GLU A 106 22.99 -32.94 0.68
C GLU A 106 22.98 -34.46 0.56
N THR A 107 21.96 -35.16 1.06
CA THR A 107 21.47 -36.37 0.37
C THR A 107 19.97 -36.56 0.55
N ASN A 108 19.30 -36.58 -0.60
CA ASN A 108 17.98 -37.13 -0.86
C ASN A 108 18.06 -38.68 -0.83
N GLY A 109 17.02 -39.36 -0.33
CA GLY A 109 16.96 -40.83 -0.42
C GLY A 109 15.66 -41.46 0.12
N SER A 110 14.80 -41.91 -0.80
CA SER A 110 13.45 -42.48 -0.64
C SER A 110 13.33 -43.90 -0.06
N ALA A 111 12.08 -44.22 0.36
CA ALA A 111 11.34 -45.52 0.30
C ALA A 111 11.63 -46.63 1.37
N GLN A 112 10.73 -46.94 2.32
CA GLN A 112 9.52 -47.84 2.33
C GLN A 112 9.79 -49.11 3.21
N PRO A 113 8.82 -49.99 3.60
CA PRO A 113 7.43 -49.87 4.12
C PRO A 113 7.14 -50.86 5.33
N HIS A 114 5.85 -51.14 5.62
CA HIS A 114 5.19 -52.11 6.56
C HIS A 114 4.69 -51.55 7.91
N GLU A 115 3.36 -51.37 8.11
CA GLU A 115 2.30 -52.35 8.49
C GLU A 115 2.42 -52.76 9.97
N GLU A 116 1.40 -52.93 10.82
CA GLU A 116 -0.05 -52.69 10.91
C GLU A 116 -0.36 -53.03 12.39
N GLU A 117 -1.17 -52.26 13.11
CA GLU A 117 -2.01 -52.85 14.18
C GLU A 117 -3.22 -51.96 14.50
N GLU A 118 -4.40 -52.52 14.24
CA GLU A 118 -5.72 -51.97 14.56
C GLU A 118 -5.96 -51.94 16.08
N THR A 119 -6.58 -50.87 16.58
CA THR A 119 -7.62 -51.03 17.61
C THR A 119 -8.69 -49.93 17.46
N ARG A 120 -9.92 -50.37 17.17
CA ARG A 120 -11.19 -49.60 17.21
C ARG A 120 -11.54 -49.35 18.69
N VAL A 121 -12.32 -48.40 19.20
CA VAL A 121 -13.56 -47.70 18.79
C VAL A 121 -13.72 -46.52 19.78
N ALA A 122 -14.23 -45.36 19.38
CA ALA A 122 -15.22 -44.58 20.16
C ALA A 122 -15.65 -43.31 19.40
N ASP A 123 -16.93 -43.27 19.06
CA ASP A 123 -17.65 -42.10 18.55
C ASP A 123 -17.60 -40.91 19.53
N THR A 124 -17.16 -39.75 19.02
CA THR A 124 -17.67 -38.45 19.46
C THR A 124 -17.87 -37.58 18.24
N SER A 125 -19.14 -37.42 17.86
CA SER A 125 -19.61 -36.47 16.87
C SER A 125 -19.39 -35.03 17.38
N GLU A 126 -18.26 -34.44 17.04
CA GLU A 126 -18.06 -33.00 17.20
C GLU A 126 -18.29 -32.32 15.86
N SER A 127 -19.32 -31.47 15.83
CA SER A 127 -19.71 -30.66 14.69
C SER A 127 -18.52 -29.82 14.24
N TYR A 128 -18.01 -30.07 13.04
CA TYR A 128 -17.06 -29.18 12.38
C TYR A 128 -17.74 -27.83 12.13
N GLU A 129 -17.58 -26.90 13.06
CA GLU A 129 -17.87 -25.50 12.83
C GLU A 129 -17.04 -25.06 11.62
N LYS A 130 -17.74 -24.62 10.57
CA LYS A 130 -17.09 -24.15 9.35
C LYS A 130 -16.11 -23.04 9.73
N PRO A 131 -14.83 -23.12 9.33
CA PRO A 131 -13.88 -22.07 9.65
C PRO A 131 -14.39 -20.73 9.13
N ALA A 132 -14.34 -19.72 9.99
CA ALA A 132 -14.75 -18.36 9.66
C ALA A 132 -14.14 -17.93 8.30
N PRO A 133 -14.89 -17.21 7.46
CA PRO A 133 -14.41 -16.84 6.13
C PRO A 133 -13.11 -16.05 6.29
N LYS A 134 -12.03 -16.59 5.70
CA LYS A 134 -10.72 -15.92 5.68
C LYS A 134 -10.91 -14.49 5.17
N PRO A 135 -10.30 -13.48 5.82
CA PRO A 135 -10.48 -12.10 5.41
C PRO A 135 -10.10 -11.97 3.94
N ARG A 136 -11.03 -11.43 3.13
CA ARG A 136 -10.77 -11.12 1.72
C ARG A 136 -9.83 -9.92 1.68
N VAL A 137 -8.53 -10.18 1.80
CA VAL A 137 -7.51 -9.16 1.59
C VAL A 137 -7.57 -8.80 0.11
N LYS A 138 -8.14 -7.64 -0.22
CA LYS A 138 -8.05 -7.09 -1.57
C LYS A 138 -6.57 -6.96 -1.89
N GLN A 139 -6.13 -7.52 -3.02
CA GLN A 139 -4.76 -7.36 -3.47
C GLN A 139 -4.49 -5.87 -3.63
N LEU A 140 -3.47 -5.37 -2.93
CA LEU A 140 -3.05 -3.99 -3.06
C LEU A 140 -2.55 -3.75 -4.49
N THR A 141 -2.87 -2.60 -5.06
CA THR A 141 -2.33 -2.25 -6.39
C THR A 141 -0.85 -1.90 -6.28
N THR A 142 -0.12 -2.03 -7.40
CA THR A 142 1.31 -1.70 -7.47
C THR A 142 1.63 -0.24 -7.12
N SER A 143 0.63 0.66 -7.13
CA SER A 143 0.76 2.07 -6.77
C SER A 143 0.33 2.38 -5.32
N ALA A 144 0.04 1.36 -4.51
CA ALA A 144 -0.37 1.53 -3.13
C ALA A 144 0.73 2.19 -2.28
N VAL A 145 0.34 3.17 -1.46
CA VAL A 145 1.24 3.85 -0.52
C VAL A 145 0.90 3.40 0.89
N ILE A 146 1.83 2.70 1.54
CA ILE A 146 1.66 2.20 2.90
C ILE A 146 2.55 2.99 3.85
N ARG A 147 1.99 3.49 4.96
CA ARG A 147 2.73 4.20 5.99
C ARG A 147 2.25 3.84 7.38
N LYS A 148 3.17 3.56 8.29
CA LYS A 148 2.85 3.27 9.70
C LYS A 148 2.84 4.56 10.52
N ILE A 149 1.85 4.68 11.38
CA ILE A 149 1.69 5.69 12.43
C ILE A 149 1.98 4.96 13.74
N ARG A 150 3.05 5.35 14.43
CA ARG A 150 3.41 4.82 15.74
C ARG A 150 3.34 5.95 16.76
N VAL A 151 2.56 5.76 17.82
CA VAL A 151 2.50 6.66 18.99
C VAL A 151 2.48 5.77 20.22
N SER A 152 3.57 5.79 21.01
CA SER A 152 3.75 4.90 22.17
C SER A 152 3.51 3.41 21.77
N ASP A 153 2.48 2.77 22.32
CA ASP A 153 2.10 1.37 22.07
C ASP A 153 0.97 1.21 21.04
N PHE A 154 0.58 2.30 20.38
CA PHE A 154 -0.44 2.29 19.35
C PHE A 154 0.19 2.33 17.97
N LEU A 155 -0.10 1.28 17.19
CA LEU A 155 0.37 1.13 15.83
C LEU A 155 -0.81 1.04 14.86
N VAL A 156 -0.99 2.09 14.07
CA VAL A 156 -1.96 2.14 12.97
C VAL A 156 -1.22 2.19 11.65
N THR A 157 -1.65 1.39 10.67
CA THR A 157 -1.10 1.44 9.32
C THR A 157 -2.07 2.19 8.42
N CYS A 158 -1.62 3.21 7.71
CA CYS A 158 -2.37 3.88 6.68
C CYS A 158 -1.99 3.34 5.30
N CYS A 159 -2.99 3.00 4.48
CA CYS A 159 -2.83 2.48 3.13
C CYS A 159 -3.66 3.32 2.16
N LEU A 160 -3.01 3.96 1.19
CA LEU A 160 -3.68 4.69 0.12
C LEU A 160 -3.66 3.82 -1.13
N ASP A 161 -4.84 3.51 -1.65
CA ASP A 161 -4.99 2.64 -2.82
C ASP A 161 -6.23 3.03 -3.64
N HIS A 162 -6.43 2.36 -4.76
CA HIS A 162 -7.53 2.52 -5.69
C HIS A 162 -8.68 1.57 -5.35
N PHE A 163 -9.81 2.11 -4.93
CA PHE A 163 -11.02 1.33 -4.63
C PHE A 163 -12.21 1.67 -5.53
N GLY A 164 -11.98 2.42 -6.62
CA GLY A 164 -13.02 2.88 -7.53
C GLY A 164 -13.72 4.16 -7.07
N GLU A 165 -14.33 4.88 -8.00
CA GLU A 165 -14.91 6.22 -7.74
C GLU A 165 -16.13 6.15 -6.80
N ASP A 166 -16.94 5.10 -6.92
CA ASP A 166 -18.12 4.84 -6.09
C ASP A 166 -17.78 4.14 -4.75
N GLY A 167 -16.50 3.84 -4.51
CA GLY A 167 -16.05 3.21 -3.28
C GLY A 167 -16.10 4.17 -2.07
N PRO A 168 -16.07 3.64 -0.84
CA PRO A 168 -15.98 4.48 0.36
C PRO A 168 -14.71 5.36 0.32
N GLU A 169 -14.81 6.55 0.89
CA GLU A 169 -13.70 7.50 0.96
C GLU A 169 -12.54 6.97 1.80
N CYS A 170 -12.87 6.41 2.96
CA CYS A 170 -11.98 5.74 3.88
C CYS A 170 -12.74 4.63 4.62
N PHE A 171 -12.00 3.64 5.12
CA PHE A 171 -12.53 2.62 6.00
C PHE A 171 -11.39 1.98 6.81
N THR A 172 -11.73 1.44 7.97
CA THR A 172 -10.79 0.73 8.83
C THR A 172 -11.03 -0.77 8.81
N GLN A 173 -9.95 -1.55 8.74
CA GLN A 173 -9.98 -3.00 8.95
C GLN A 173 -8.85 -3.39 9.90
N GLY A 174 -9.19 -3.85 11.10
CA GLY A 174 -8.21 -4.09 12.17
C GLY A 174 -7.52 -2.79 12.57
N ASN A 175 -6.19 -2.75 12.45
CA ASN A 175 -5.36 -1.56 12.70
C ASN A 175 -4.94 -0.85 11.39
N ILE A 176 -5.56 -1.19 10.26
CA ILE A 176 -5.24 -0.59 8.96
C ILE A 176 -6.35 0.36 8.54
N ILE A 177 -5.99 1.62 8.29
CA ILE A 177 -6.85 2.64 7.68
C ILE A 177 -6.59 2.63 6.18
N TYR A 178 -7.63 2.33 5.40
CA TYR A 178 -7.60 2.41 3.94
C TYR A 178 -8.19 3.73 3.47
N ILE A 179 -7.51 4.40 2.54
CA ILE A 179 -7.93 5.66 1.92
C ILE A 179 -8.02 5.47 0.42
N ASN A 180 -9.18 5.85 -0.15
CA ASN A 180 -9.46 5.69 -1.57
C ASN A 180 -8.97 6.88 -2.39
N ARG A 181 -8.02 6.62 -3.29
CA ARG A 181 -7.46 7.62 -4.22
C ARG A 181 -8.38 7.98 -5.38
N ASP A 182 -9.32 7.09 -5.72
CA ASP A 182 -10.26 7.31 -6.82
C ASP A 182 -11.45 8.18 -6.42
N HIS A 183 -11.70 8.31 -5.12
CA HIS A 183 -12.86 9.04 -4.63
C HIS A 183 -12.87 10.49 -5.14
N PRO A 184 -14.02 11.04 -5.61
CA PRO A 184 -14.08 12.38 -6.18
C PRO A 184 -13.54 13.48 -5.25
N LEU A 185 -13.76 13.35 -3.94
CA LEU A 185 -13.22 14.29 -2.96
C LEU A 185 -11.69 14.19 -2.87
N TYR A 186 -11.11 13.00 -2.93
CA TYR A 186 -9.65 12.83 -2.92
C TYR A 186 -9.03 13.56 -4.12
N ARG A 187 -9.57 13.33 -5.32
CA ARG A 187 -9.09 13.98 -6.55
C ARG A 187 -9.24 15.49 -6.52
N ARG A 188 -10.27 16.01 -5.85
CA ARG A 188 -10.48 17.45 -5.69
C ARG A 188 -9.45 18.05 -4.74
N GLU A 189 -9.29 17.46 -3.56
CA GLU A 189 -8.43 18.00 -2.50
C GLU A 189 -6.93 17.77 -2.76
N SER A 190 -6.56 16.79 -3.58
CA SER A 190 -5.16 16.48 -3.92
C SER A 190 -4.46 17.52 -4.79
N LYS A 191 -5.20 18.47 -5.37
CA LYS A 191 -4.67 19.51 -6.27
C LYS A 191 -3.72 20.47 -5.55
N GLN A 192 -4.01 20.82 -4.30
CA GLN A 192 -3.16 21.70 -3.50
C GLN A 192 -2.61 20.95 -2.29
N LYS A 193 -1.34 21.22 -1.95
CA LYS A 193 -0.67 20.49 -0.88
C LYS A 193 -1.37 20.67 0.47
N ALA A 194 -1.71 21.91 0.85
CA ALA A 194 -2.31 22.21 2.14
C ALA A 194 -3.69 21.56 2.30
N THR A 195 -4.55 21.66 1.28
CA THR A 195 -5.88 21.02 1.28
C THR A 195 -5.77 19.50 1.33
N HIS A 196 -4.83 18.93 0.57
CA HIS A 196 -4.60 17.49 0.57
C HIS A 196 -4.16 16.99 1.95
N THR A 197 -3.22 17.70 2.59
CA THR A 197 -2.76 17.35 3.93
C THR A 197 -3.88 17.45 4.96
N MET A 198 -4.70 18.51 4.90
CA MET A 198 -5.87 18.67 5.78
C MET A 198 -6.91 17.57 5.55
N TYR A 199 -7.17 17.22 4.30
CA TYR A 199 -8.11 16.16 3.92
C TYR A 199 -7.64 14.79 4.41
N LEU A 200 -6.37 14.44 4.20
CA LEU A 200 -5.80 13.19 4.72
C LEU A 200 -5.84 13.16 6.25
N ALA A 201 -5.55 14.29 6.90
CA ALA A 201 -5.62 14.37 8.35
C ALA A 201 -7.07 14.21 8.86
N ARG A 202 -8.06 14.78 8.15
CA ARG A 202 -9.49 14.60 8.45
C ARG A 202 -9.90 13.12 8.42
N LEU A 203 -9.44 12.39 7.41
CA LEU A 203 -9.76 10.97 7.28
C LEU A 203 -9.09 10.12 8.37
N LEU A 204 -7.80 10.34 8.60
CA LEU A 204 -7.06 9.65 9.64
C LEU A 204 -7.68 9.90 11.03
N SER A 205 -7.98 11.14 11.36
CA SER A 205 -8.60 11.50 12.64
C SER A 205 -10.02 10.92 12.80
N GLN A 206 -10.82 10.87 11.74
CA GLN A 206 -12.13 10.23 11.75
C GLN A 206 -12.01 8.76 12.13
N GLU A 207 -11.16 8.02 11.41
CA GLU A 207 -11.02 6.59 11.59
C GLU A 207 -10.39 6.26 12.95
N ILE A 208 -9.40 7.04 13.41
CA ILE A 208 -8.84 6.89 14.77
C ILE A 208 -9.90 7.13 15.85
N ALA A 209 -10.74 8.16 15.69
CA ALA A 209 -11.82 8.43 16.64
C ALA A 209 -12.87 7.30 16.70
N LEU A 210 -13.11 6.63 15.56
CA LEU A 210 -14.03 5.51 15.45
C LEU A 210 -13.43 4.18 15.95
N MET A 211 -12.11 3.97 15.83
CA MET A 211 -11.43 2.75 16.30
C MET A 211 -11.70 2.43 17.77
N LYS A 212 -11.93 3.44 18.60
CA LYS A 212 -12.28 3.29 20.02
C LYS A 212 -13.74 2.92 20.29
N ASN A 213 -14.52 2.60 19.26
CA ASN A 213 -15.95 2.27 19.36
C ASN A 213 -16.69 3.22 20.32
N PRO A 214 -16.68 4.54 20.04
CA PRO A 214 -17.33 5.51 20.91
C PRO A 214 -18.82 5.17 21.09
N PRO A 215 -19.40 5.42 22.26
CA PRO A 215 -20.78 5.06 22.55
C PRO A 215 -21.76 5.81 21.64
N ASP A 216 -21.43 7.05 21.27
CA ASP A 216 -22.26 7.92 20.45
C ASP A 216 -21.44 8.63 19.36
N ALA A 217 -22.11 8.95 18.24
CA ALA A 217 -21.52 9.71 17.13
C ALA A 217 -20.97 11.08 17.57
N ARG A 218 -21.63 11.73 18.53
CA ARG A 218 -21.20 13.04 19.06
C ARG A 218 -19.82 12.96 19.69
N THR A 219 -19.54 11.90 20.46
CA THR A 219 -18.23 11.66 21.07
C THR A 219 -17.17 11.42 20.00
N ALA A 220 -17.49 10.67 18.93
CA ALA A 220 -16.59 10.47 17.81
C ALA A 220 -16.19 11.80 17.13
N PHE A 221 -17.19 12.64 16.81
CA PHE A 221 -16.96 13.94 16.19
C PHE A 221 -16.18 14.90 17.10
N GLN A 222 -16.43 14.86 18.41
CA GLN A 222 -15.70 15.70 19.35
C GLN A 222 -14.22 15.31 19.41
N ARG A 223 -13.93 14.00 19.54
CA ARG A 223 -12.56 13.47 19.51
C ARG A 223 -11.84 13.81 18.21
N GLN A 224 -12.51 13.63 17.08
CA GLN A 224 -11.97 14.02 15.77
C GLN A 224 -11.64 15.52 15.73
N SER A 225 -12.56 16.36 16.22
CA SER A 225 -12.42 17.82 16.17
C SER A 225 -11.28 18.31 17.07
N GLU A 226 -11.15 17.75 18.27
CA GLU A 226 -10.04 18.02 19.19
C GLU A 226 -8.71 17.63 18.54
N LEU A 227 -8.62 16.41 17.98
CA LEU A 227 -7.41 15.94 17.33
C LEU A 227 -7.01 16.80 16.11
N LEU A 228 -7.97 17.21 15.30
CA LEU A 228 -7.73 18.08 14.14
C LEU A 228 -7.33 19.50 14.56
N ARG A 229 -7.99 20.06 15.59
CA ARG A 229 -7.64 21.38 16.10
C ARG A 229 -6.18 21.38 16.51
N ASP A 230 -5.77 20.44 17.35
CA ASP A 230 -4.43 20.41 17.94
C ASP A 230 -3.37 20.05 16.88
N ALA A 231 -3.72 19.22 15.90
CA ALA A 231 -2.88 18.92 14.74
C ALA A 231 -2.52 20.16 13.90
N PHE A 232 -3.40 21.17 13.81
CA PHE A 232 -3.23 22.32 12.91
C PHE A 232 -3.09 23.69 13.61
N THR A 233 -3.32 23.78 14.93
CA THR A 233 -3.12 25.04 15.68
C THR A 233 -1.71 25.21 16.23
N GLU A 234 -0.99 24.12 16.50
CA GLU A 234 0.39 24.18 17.02
C GLU A 234 1.47 23.88 15.98
N SER A 235 1.39 24.51 14.81
CA SER A 235 2.42 24.38 13.76
C SER A 235 3.43 25.52 13.75
#